data_AF-A0A7S2UA98-F1
#
_entry.id   AF-A0A7S2UA98-F1
#
_cell.length_a   1.000
_cell.length_b   1.000
_cell.length_c   1.000
_cell.angle_alpha   90.00
_cell.angle_beta   90.00
_cell.angle_gamma   90.00
#
_symmetry.space_group_name_H-M   'P 1'
#
loop_
_entity.id
_entity.type
_entity.pdbx_description
1 polymer ?
#
loop_
_entity_poly.entity_id
_entity_poly.type
_entity_poly.pdbx_seq_one_letter_code
_entity_poly.pdbx_strand_id
1 'polypeptide(L)'
;MALPTVQMRGMASKKHKKVLKMAKGYRGAAHKTYSMAMNRVEKALQYAYRDRKVRRRDFRVEWIQSINAATRQYSWSYSKFIPALHSSGSLLNRKALAVLASHEPFSFKALIDVLELQKQQKNMDSTTQSS
;
A
#
# COMPACT_ATOMS: atom_id res chain seq x y z
N MET A 1 -63.46 14.26 -12.71
CA MET A 1 -62.35 13.60 -13.43
C MET A 1 -61.13 13.61 -12.52
N ALA A 2 -60.75 12.49 -11.90
CA ALA A 2 -59.62 12.45 -10.97
C ALA A 2 -58.32 12.11 -11.74
N LEU A 3 -57.30 12.98 -11.65
CA LEU A 3 -56.01 12.75 -12.27
C LEU A 3 -55.26 11.61 -11.54
N PRO A 4 -54.58 10.70 -12.25
CA PRO A 4 -53.84 9.61 -11.63
C PRO A 4 -52.65 10.17 -10.84
N THR A 5 -52.66 9.96 -9.53
CA THR A 5 -51.53 10.26 -8.65
C THR A 5 -50.46 9.18 -8.81
N VAL A 6 -49.24 9.58 -9.16
CA VAL A 6 -48.11 8.65 -9.30
C VAL A 6 -47.81 7.99 -7.95
N GLN A 7 -47.95 6.66 -7.87
CA GLN A 7 -47.60 5.89 -6.67
C GLN A 7 -46.07 5.83 -6.48
N MET A 8 -45.52 6.79 -5.73
CA MET A 8 -44.08 6.88 -5.40
C MET A 8 -43.53 5.70 -4.57
N ARG A 9 -44.40 4.87 -3.99
CA ARG A 9 -44.06 3.79 -3.03
C ARG A 9 -43.18 2.69 -3.63
N GLY A 10 -43.32 2.39 -4.93
CA GLY A 10 -42.52 1.37 -5.62
C GLY A 10 -41.04 1.73 -5.77
N MET A 11 -40.73 2.98 -6.09
CA MET A 11 -39.35 3.46 -6.28
C MET A 11 -38.61 3.61 -4.95
N ALA A 12 -39.29 4.09 -3.90
CA ALA A 12 -38.73 4.19 -2.55
C ALA A 12 -38.31 2.82 -1.99
N SER A 13 -39.13 1.78 -2.22
CA SER A 13 -38.82 0.40 -1.79
C SER A 13 -37.55 -0.16 -2.45
N LYS A 14 -37.33 0.10 -3.75
CA LYS A 14 -36.14 -0.36 -4.48
C LYS A 14 -34.84 0.26 -3.93
N LYS A 15 -34.82 1.58 -3.68
CA LYS A 15 -33.66 2.28 -3.10
C LYS A 15 -33.34 1.76 -1.70
N HIS A 16 -34.37 1.58 -0.87
CA HIS A 16 -34.24 1.05 0.48
C HIS A 16 -33.60 -0.35 0.49
N LYS A 17 -34.11 -1.27 -0.35
CA LYS A 17 -33.56 -2.63 -0.49
C LYS A 17 -32.09 -2.62 -0.94
N LYS A 18 -31.70 -1.69 -1.84
CA LYS A 18 -30.30 -1.55 -2.30
C LYS A 18 -29.37 -1.15 -1.16
N VAL A 19 -29.74 -0.15 -0.37
CA VAL A 19 -28.93 0.32 0.78
C VAL A 19 -28.81 -0.76 1.84
N LEU A 20 -29.91 -1.44 2.20
CA LEU A 20 -29.84 -2.55 3.16
C LEU A 20 -29.02 -3.74 2.64
N LYS A 21 -29.04 -4.01 1.32
CA LYS A 21 -28.18 -5.02 0.71
C LYS A 21 -26.69 -4.66 0.84
N MET A 22 -26.34 -3.38 0.71
CA MET A 22 -24.97 -2.88 0.90
C MET A 22 -24.55 -2.88 2.38
N ALA A 23 -25.48 -2.62 3.30
CA ALA A 23 -25.23 -2.60 4.73
C ALA A 23 -25.23 -4.00 5.39
N LYS A 24 -25.37 -5.08 4.62
CA LYS A 24 -25.29 -6.44 5.14
C LYS A 24 -23.95 -6.66 5.85
N GLY A 25 -24.00 -7.21 7.06
CA GLY A 25 -22.82 -7.43 7.90
C GLY A 25 -22.45 -6.25 8.83
N TYR A 26 -23.15 -5.11 8.74
CA TYR A 26 -22.92 -4.02 9.69
C TYR A 26 -23.41 -4.38 11.09
N ARG A 27 -22.59 -4.09 12.09
CA ARG A 27 -22.89 -4.36 13.50
C ARG A 27 -24.03 -3.47 14.03
N GLY A 28 -24.89 -4.07 14.86
CA GLY A 28 -26.01 -3.38 15.52
C GLY A 28 -27.17 -3.09 14.58
N ALA A 29 -27.90 -2.00 14.81
CA ALA A 29 -29.08 -1.65 14.02
C ALA A 29 -28.77 -1.19 12.58
N ALA A 30 -27.50 -0.92 12.24
CA ALA A 30 -27.12 -0.36 10.95
C ALA A 30 -27.30 -1.30 9.74
N HIS A 31 -27.55 -2.60 9.95
CA HIS A 31 -27.96 -3.51 8.87
C HIS A 31 -29.49 -3.68 8.77
N LYS A 32 -30.25 -3.20 9.76
CA LYS A 32 -31.71 -3.36 9.86
C LYS A 32 -32.46 -2.07 9.53
N THR A 33 -32.00 -0.92 10.04
CA THR A 33 -32.70 0.36 9.91
C THR A 33 -32.10 1.21 8.78
N TYR A 34 -32.95 1.68 7.87
CA TYR A 34 -32.52 2.43 6.68
C TYR A 34 -31.75 3.71 6.99
N SER A 35 -32.24 4.51 7.95
CA SER A 35 -31.62 5.79 8.30
C SER A 35 -30.17 5.60 8.79
N MET A 36 -29.94 4.61 9.67
CA MET A 36 -28.60 4.29 10.14
C MET A 36 -27.75 3.63 9.05
N ALA A 37 -28.34 2.76 8.24
CA ALA A 37 -27.67 2.09 7.12
C ALA A 37 -27.14 3.10 6.10
N MET A 38 -27.96 4.09 5.71
CA MET A 38 -27.60 5.12 4.74
C MET A 38 -26.36 5.89 5.20
N ASN A 39 -26.38 6.42 6.42
CA ASN A 39 -25.27 7.18 6.99
C ASN A 39 -23.97 6.36 7.07
N ARG A 40 -24.07 5.06 7.39
CA ARG A 40 -22.89 4.19 7.45
C ARG A 40 -22.37 3.79 6.07
N VAL A 41 -23.26 3.45 5.14
CA VAL A 41 -22.88 3.07 3.78
C VAL A 41 -22.19 4.25 3.10
N GLU A 42 -22.69 5.46 3.27
CA GLU A 42 -22.08 6.67 2.71
C GLU A 42 -20.65 6.87 3.23
N LYS A 43 -20.44 6.83 4.55
CA LYS A 43 -19.10 6.93 5.16
C LYS A 43 -18.18 5.80 4.70
N ALA A 44 -18.70 4.57 4.62
CA ALA A 44 -17.92 3.42 4.16
C ALA A 44 -17.48 3.57 2.70
N LEU A 45 -18.32 4.14 1.82
CA LEU A 45 -17.96 4.41 0.43
C LEU A 45 -16.91 5.52 0.31
N GLN A 46 -17.02 6.57 1.13
CA GLN A 46 -16.02 7.63 1.21
C GLN A 46 -14.66 7.07 1.66
N TYR A 47 -14.64 6.26 2.73
CA TYR A 47 -13.43 5.59 3.19
C TYR A 47 -12.88 4.61 2.16
N ALA A 48 -13.72 3.79 1.52
CA ALA A 48 -13.27 2.89 0.47
C ALA A 48 -12.58 3.63 -0.68
N TYR A 49 -13.09 4.80 -1.08
CA TYR A 49 -12.43 5.63 -2.11
C TYR A 49 -11.08 6.18 -1.64
N ARG A 50 -11.03 6.73 -0.42
CA ARG A 50 -9.79 7.23 0.19
C ARG A 50 -8.76 6.11 0.31
N ASP A 51 -9.14 4.97 0.87
CA ASP A 51 -8.26 3.86 1.20
C ASP A 51 -7.71 3.17 -0.04
N ARG A 52 -8.47 3.14 -1.16
CA ARG A 52 -7.92 2.70 -2.46
C ARG A 52 -6.71 3.54 -2.90
N LYS A 53 -6.71 4.86 -2.62
CA LYS A 53 -5.58 5.73 -2.92
C LYS A 53 -4.43 5.52 -1.93
N VAL A 54 -4.76 5.39 -0.64
CA VAL A 54 -3.78 5.27 0.46
C VAL A 54 -3.09 3.89 0.49
N ARG A 55 -3.76 2.82 0.07
CA ARG A 55 -3.22 1.44 0.03
C ARG A 55 -1.83 1.33 -0.60
N ARG A 56 -1.54 2.10 -1.65
CA ARG A 56 -0.22 2.11 -2.30
C ARG A 56 0.89 2.64 -1.37
N ARG A 57 0.56 3.60 -0.50
CA ARG A 57 1.44 4.13 0.53
C ARG A 57 1.63 3.12 1.65
N ASP A 58 0.56 2.49 2.11
CA ASP A 58 0.61 1.50 3.21
C ASP A 58 1.53 0.33 2.84
N PHE A 59 1.34 -0.26 1.64
CA PHE A 59 2.25 -1.30 1.15
C PHE A 59 3.69 -0.83 1.01
N ARG A 60 3.91 0.43 0.61
CA ARG A 60 5.27 0.96 0.52
C ARG A 60 5.92 1.05 1.90
N VAL A 61 5.17 1.40 2.94
CA VAL A 61 5.67 1.42 4.33
C VAL A 61 6.06 0.01 4.75
N GLU A 62 5.22 -0.98 4.50
CA GLU A 62 5.52 -2.40 4.79
C GLU A 62 6.80 -2.86 4.07
N TRP A 63 6.94 -2.59 2.76
CA TRP A 63 8.14 -2.98 2.02
C TRP A 63 9.40 -2.32 2.56
N ILE A 64 9.32 -1.07 2.98
CA ILE A 64 10.46 -0.37 3.61
C ILE A 64 10.81 -1.03 4.94
N GLN A 65 9.82 -1.41 5.75
CA GLN A 65 10.05 -2.10 7.01
C GLN A 65 10.71 -3.46 6.81
N SER A 66 10.24 -4.26 5.85
CA SER A 66 10.83 -5.56 5.49
C SER A 66 12.28 -5.42 5.02
N ILE A 67 12.55 -4.47 4.10
CA ILE A 67 13.92 -4.23 3.60
C ILE A 67 14.82 -3.72 4.74
N ASN A 68 14.31 -2.81 5.58
CA ASN A 68 15.08 -2.32 6.73
C ASN A 68 15.46 -3.48 7.66
N ALA A 69 14.52 -4.36 8.01
CA ALA A 69 14.82 -5.54 8.82
C ALA A 69 15.91 -6.44 8.19
N ALA A 70 15.84 -6.69 6.88
CA ALA A 70 16.83 -7.50 6.17
C ALA A 70 18.21 -6.82 6.11
N THR A 71 18.28 -5.54 5.71
CA THR A 71 19.56 -4.80 5.64
C THR A 71 20.28 -4.70 6.98
N ARG A 72 19.53 -4.67 8.09
CA ARG A 72 20.09 -4.60 9.44
C ARG A 72 20.88 -5.85 9.82
N GLN A 73 20.52 -7.02 9.29
CA GLN A 73 21.26 -8.26 9.52
C GLN A 73 22.68 -8.19 8.94
N TYR A 74 22.87 -7.38 7.90
CA TYR A 74 24.15 -7.18 7.22
C TYR A 74 24.81 -5.84 7.61
N SER A 75 24.43 -5.24 8.74
CA SER A 75 24.97 -3.95 9.23
C SER A 75 24.80 -2.75 8.28
N TRP A 76 23.87 -2.84 7.32
CA TRP A 76 23.51 -1.72 6.45
C TRP A 76 22.28 -0.98 6.97
N SER A 77 22.15 0.30 6.59
CA SER A 77 20.94 1.08 6.82
C SER A 77 20.18 1.30 5.51
N TYR A 78 18.85 1.23 5.58
CA TYR A 78 17.97 1.45 4.41
C TYR A 78 18.28 2.76 3.67
N SER A 79 18.55 3.84 4.40
CA SER A 79 18.87 5.17 3.84
C SER A 79 20.14 5.18 2.99
N LYS A 80 21.12 4.31 3.29
CA LYS A 80 22.35 4.16 2.50
C LYS A 80 22.19 3.12 1.38
N PHE A 81 21.42 2.06 1.65
CA PHE A 81 21.17 0.96 0.73
C PHE A 81 20.47 1.39 -0.55
N ILE A 82 19.37 2.14 -0.45
CA ILE A 82 18.58 2.53 -1.63
C ILE A 82 19.36 3.44 -2.60
N PRO A 83 20.02 4.52 -2.14
CA PRO A 83 20.85 5.32 -3.03
C PRO A 83 21.98 4.51 -3.67
N ALA A 84 22.63 3.61 -2.92
CA ALA A 84 23.68 2.74 -3.46
C ALA A 84 23.15 1.84 -4.59
N LEU A 85 21.96 1.25 -4.42
CA LEU A 85 21.29 0.48 -5.48
C LEU A 85 21.02 1.33 -6.72
N HIS A 86 20.54 2.56 -6.56
CA HIS A 86 20.33 3.46 -7.69
C HIS A 86 21.65 3.83 -8.39
N SER A 87 22.72 4.08 -7.64
CA SER A 87 24.05 4.35 -8.19
C SER A 87 24.65 3.14 -8.92
N SER A 88 24.31 1.93 -8.51
CA SER A 88 24.75 0.69 -9.17
C SER A 88 24.08 0.44 -10.53
N GLY A 89 23.08 1.23 -10.92
CA GLY A 89 22.28 1.03 -12.14
C GLY A 89 21.17 -0.01 -12.00
N SER A 90 20.98 -0.59 -10.81
CA SER A 90 19.92 -1.59 -10.56
C SER A 90 18.56 -0.91 -10.34
N LEU A 91 17.68 -0.90 -11.34
CA LEU A 91 16.30 -0.38 -11.26
C LEU A 91 15.34 -1.33 -10.53
N LEU A 92 15.72 -1.81 -9.35
CA LEU A 92 14.89 -2.72 -8.56
C LEU A 92 13.78 -1.98 -7.80
N ASN A 93 12.54 -2.40 -8.04
CA ASN A 93 11.39 -1.92 -7.30
C ASN A 93 11.39 -2.42 -5.84
N ARG A 94 10.94 -1.57 -4.91
CA ARG A 94 10.85 -1.91 -3.47
C ARG A 94 9.98 -3.14 -3.18
N LYS A 95 8.92 -3.35 -3.98
CA LYS A 95 8.10 -4.57 -3.91
C LYS A 95 8.93 -5.83 -4.14
N ALA A 96 9.71 -5.84 -5.22
CA ALA A 96 10.55 -6.97 -5.58
C ALA A 96 11.64 -7.20 -4.53
N LEU A 97 12.29 -6.13 -4.07
CA LEU A 97 13.28 -6.19 -3.00
C LEU A 97 12.72 -6.75 -1.69
N ALA A 98 11.51 -6.34 -1.29
CA ALA A 98 10.88 -6.86 -0.08
C ALA A 98 10.55 -8.35 -0.20
N VAL A 99 10.05 -8.79 -1.36
CA VAL A 99 9.79 -10.23 -1.61
C VAL A 99 11.10 -11.03 -1.58
N LEU A 100 12.14 -10.52 -2.25
CA LEU A 100 13.45 -11.16 -2.31
C LEU A 100 14.08 -11.26 -0.91
N ALA A 101 14.00 -10.20 -0.12
CA ALA A 101 14.49 -10.17 1.25
C ALA A 101 13.80 -11.19 2.17
N SER A 102 12.52 -11.51 1.92
CA SER A 102 11.77 -12.48 2.74
C SER A 102 11.93 -13.93 2.29
N HIS A 103 12.05 -14.19 0.98
CA HIS A 103 12.05 -15.57 0.44
C HIS A 103 13.46 -16.08 0.17
N GLU A 104 14.39 -15.21 -0.21
CA GLU A 104 15.72 -15.60 -0.72
C GLU A 104 16.84 -14.78 -0.06
N PRO A 105 17.23 -15.13 1.19
CA PRO A 105 18.24 -14.38 1.93
C PRO A 105 19.63 -14.45 1.28
N PHE A 106 19.98 -15.55 0.61
CA PHE A 106 21.26 -15.70 -0.08
C PHE A 106 21.39 -14.73 -1.27
N SER A 107 20.32 -14.61 -2.06
CA SER A 107 20.27 -13.67 -3.18
C SER A 107 20.35 -12.22 -2.68
N PHE A 108 19.70 -11.92 -1.54
CA PHE A 108 19.77 -10.59 -0.94
C PHE A 108 21.17 -10.25 -0.44
N LYS A 109 21.88 -11.22 0.14
CA LYS A 109 23.28 -11.07 0.56
C LYS A 109 24.19 -10.77 -0.64
N ALA A 110 24.07 -11.52 -1.73
CA ALA A 110 24.88 -11.29 -2.93
C ALA A 110 24.72 -9.86 -3.48
N LEU A 111 23.51 -9.29 -3.42
CA LEU A 111 23.29 -7.89 -3.78
C LEU A 111 24.05 -6.92 -2.87
N ILE A 112 24.09 -7.17 -1.57
CA ILE A 112 24.82 -6.33 -0.61
C ILE A 112 26.33 -6.43 -0.86
N ASP A 113 26.84 -7.63 -1.09
CA ASP A 113 28.27 -7.87 -1.35
C ASP A 113 28.72 -7.09 -2.61
N VAL A 114 27.92 -7.08 -3.68
CA VAL A 114 28.18 -6.28 -4.89
C VAL A 114 28.21 -4.77 -4.58
N LEU A 115 27.31 -4.28 -3.72
CA LEU A 115 27.27 -2.87 -3.33
C LEU A 115 28.47 -2.48 -2.47
N GLU A 116 28.97 -3.37 -1.62
CA GLU A 116 30.17 -3.13 -0.83
C GLU A 116 31.42 -2.99 -1.69
N LEU A 117 31.56 -3.83 -2.72
CA LEU A 117 32.66 -3.74 -3.69
C LEU A 117 32.62 -2.42 -4.47
N GLN A 118 31.44 -1.99 -4.93
CA GLN A 118 31.30 -0.71 -5.63
C GLN A 118 31.62 0.49 -4.72
N LYS A 119 31.25 0.41 -3.44
CA LYS A 119 31.59 1.44 -2.46
C LYS A 119 33.11 1.56 -2.27
N GLN A 120 33.83 0.43 -2.27
CA GLN A 120 35.30 0.43 -2.17
C GLN A 120 35.95 1.08 -3.39
N GLN A 121 35.50 0.75 -4.61
CA GLN A 121 36.02 1.34 -5.86
C GLN A 121 35.90 2.87 -5.84
N LYS A 122 34.72 3.40 -5.48
CA LYS A 122 34.48 4.84 -5.41
C LYS A 122 35.39 5.58 -4.42
N ASN A 123 35.79 4.93 -3.32
CA ASN A 123 36.70 5.55 -2.35
C ASN A 123 38.15 5.63 -2.89
N MET A 124 38.58 4.64 -3.66
CA MET A 124 39.92 4.63 -4.27
C MET A 124 40.06 5.73 -5.33
N ASP A 125 39.05 5.91 -6.19
CA ASP A 125 39.06 6.94 -7.24
C ASP A 125 39.14 8.38 -6.67
N SER A 126 38.59 8.60 -5.47
CA SER A 126 38.64 9.91 -4.79
C SER A 126 40.02 10.26 -4.21
N THR A 127 40.84 9.25 -3.92
CA THR A 127 42.18 9.44 -3.35
C THR A 127 43.19 9.81 -4.45
N THR A 128 42.98 9.35 -5.68
CA THR A 128 43.86 9.60 -6.83
C THR A 128 43.69 10.99 -7.46
N GLN A 129 42.57 11.70 -7.25
CA GLN A 129 42.35 13.05 -7.80
C GLN A 129 42.88 14.20 -6.93
N SER A 130 43.39 13.90 -5.73
CA SER A 130 43.90 14.91 -4.79
C SER A 130 45.44 14.97 -4.72
N SER A 131 46.13 14.29 -5.65
CA SER A 131 47.58 14.30 -5.86
C SER A 131 47.87 14.79 -7.28
#